data_AF-A0AAT9GPT2-F1
#
_entry.id   AF-A0AAT9GPT2-F1
#
_cell.length_a   1.000
_cell.length_b   1.000
_cell.length_c   1.000
_cell.angle_alpha   90.00
_cell.angle_beta   90.00
_cell.angle_gamma   90.00
#
_symmetry.space_group_name_H-M   'P 1'
#
loop_
_entity.id
_entity.type
_entity.pdbx_description
1 polymer ?
#
loop_
_entity_poly.entity_id
_entity_poly.type
_entity_poly.pdbx_seq_one_letter_code
_entity_poly.pdbx_strand_id
1 'polypeptide(L)' 'MLSELKIKIIKILNSYDRPVLFKDIKDQLNISTDALKRELNDLIKDEIIKRERGRFVLTQKGKELVKSLES' A
#
# COMPACT_ATOMS: atom_id res chain seq x y z
N MET A 1 1.90 0.51 -15.70
CA MET A 1 0.84 -0.40 -15.22
C MET A 1 1.20 -0.82 -13.81
N LEU A 2 0.29 -0.71 -12.84
CA LEU A 2 0.55 -1.19 -11.47
C LEU A 2 0.56 -2.72 -11.47
N SER A 3 1.48 -3.32 -10.72
CA SER A 3 1.49 -4.76 -10.50
C SER A 3 0.26 -5.17 -9.68
N GLU A 4 -0.19 -6.41 -9.85
CA GLU A 4 -1.30 -6.95 -9.05
C GLU A 4 -1.00 -6.88 -7.55
N LEU A 5 0.28 -7.04 -7.18
CA LEU A 5 0.74 -6.93 -5.80
C LEU A 5 0.60 -5.51 -5.24
N LYS A 6 0.96 -4.47 -6.02
CA LYS A 6 0.75 -3.08 -5.64
C LYS A 6 -0.74 -2.80 -5.43
N ILE A 7 -1.60 -3.26 -6.33
CA ILE A 7 -3.05 -3.09 -6.20
C ILE A 7 -3.57 -3.72 -4.90
N LYS A 8 -3.12 -4.94 -4.57
CA LYS A 8 -3.48 -5.59 -3.31
C LYS A 8 -3.01 -4.78 -2.10
N ILE A 9 -1.76 -4.32 -2.07
CA ILE A 9 -1.23 -3.46 -0.99
C ILE A 9 -2.09 -2.21 -0.80
N ILE A 10 -2.41 -1.51 -1.89
CA ILE A 10 -3.20 -0.28 -1.86
C ILE A 10 -4.61 -0.57 -1.33
N LYS A 11 -5.27 -1.64 -1.78
CA LYS A 11 -6.59 -2.06 -1.28
C LYS A 11 -6.57 -2.41 0.21
N ILE A 12 -5.51 -3.08 0.67
CA ILE A 12 -5.29 -3.36 2.08
C ILE A 12 -5.19 -2.04 2.84
N LEU A 13 -4.36 -1.10 2.40
CA LEU A 13 -4.24 0.20 3.09
C LEU A 13 -5.55 0.99 3.10
N ASN A 14 -6.39 0.86 2.06
CA ASN A 14 -7.69 1.51 1.98
C ASN A 14 -8.75 0.90 2.90
N SER A 15 -8.62 -0.40 3.24
CA SER A 15 -9.59 -1.07 4.12
C SER A 15 -9.41 -0.74 5.60
N TYR A 16 -8.33 -0.06 5.98
CA TYR A 16 -8.11 0.42 7.33
C TYR A 16 -8.37 1.93 7.43
N ASP A 17 -9.19 2.34 8.39
CA ASP A 17 -9.36 3.75 8.78
C ASP A 17 -8.16 4.30 9.60
N ARG A 18 -7.05 3.55 9.67
CA ARG A 18 -5.89 3.88 10.50
C ARG A 18 -4.58 3.57 9.75
N PRO A 19 -3.47 4.24 10.14
CA PRO A 19 -2.14 3.86 9.63
C PRO A 19 -1.81 2.40 9.91
N VAL A 20 -1.38 1.68 8.87
CA VAL A 20 -1.21 0.22 8.87
C VAL A 20 0.25 -0.16 9.13
N LEU A 21 0.50 -1.20 9.92
CA LEU A 21 1.86 -1.68 10.17
C LEU A 21 2.34 -2.55 9.01
N PHE A 22 3.67 -2.57 8.80
CA PHE A 22 4.30 -3.48 7.83
C PHE A 22 3.87 -4.94 8.05
N LYS A 23 3.78 -5.36 9.32
CA LYS A 23 3.39 -6.72 9.70
C LYS A 23 1.97 -7.03 9.23
N ASP A 24 1.01 -6.13 9.44
CA ASP A 24 -0.39 -6.34 9.05
C ASP A 24 -0.52 -6.56 7.53
N ILE A 25 0.23 -5.79 6.73
CA ILE A 25 0.24 -5.94 5.26
C ILE A 25 0.87 -7.27 4.87
N LYS A 26 1.98 -7.64 5.51
CA LYS A 26 2.69 -8.89 5.24
C LYS A 26 1.83 -10.12 5.56
N ASP A 27 1.16 -10.10 6.71
CA ASP A 27 0.33 -11.20 7.19
C ASP A 27 -0.86 -11.44 6.25
N GLN A 28 -1.36 -10.41 5.55
CA GLN A 28 -2.43 -10.56 4.55
C GLN A 28 -1.94 -11.01 3.17
N LEU A 29 -0.72 -10.65 2.77
CA LEU A 29 -0.23 -10.93 1.41
C LEU A 29 0.56 -12.24 1.29
N ASN A 30 0.96 -12.86 2.41
CA ASN A 30 1.77 -14.08 2.45
C ASN A 30 2.98 -14.06 1.48
N ILE A 31 3.68 -12.92 1.43
CA ILE A 31 4.86 -12.69 0.57
C ILE A 31 6.14 -12.57 1.38
N SER A 32 7.28 -12.66 0.68
CA SER A 32 8.58 -12.40 1.28
C SER A 32 8.71 -10.95 1.76
N THR A 33 9.47 -10.75 2.84
CA THR A 33 9.75 -9.42 3.41
C THR A 33 10.36 -8.48 2.38
N ASP A 34 11.28 -8.98 1.55
CA ASP A 34 11.99 -8.17 0.57
C ASP A 34 11.11 -7.75 -0.60
N ALA A 35 10.21 -8.64 -1.05
CA ALA A 35 9.20 -8.28 -2.04
C ALA A 35 8.29 -7.17 -1.51
N LEU A 36 7.77 -7.31 -0.29
CA LEU A 36 6.90 -6.28 0.30
C LEU A 36 7.62 -4.93 0.43
N LYS A 37 8.87 -4.94 0.91
CA LYS A 37 9.67 -3.72 1.04
C LYS A 37 9.90 -3.05 -0.31
N ARG A 38 10.17 -3.82 -1.36
CA ARG A 38 10.35 -3.30 -2.73
C ARG A 38 9.08 -2.61 -3.20
N GLU A 39 7.93 -3.28 -3.12
CA GLU A 39 6.67 -2.71 -3.57
C GLU A 39 6.26 -1.48 -2.75
N LEU A 40 6.42 -1.50 -1.42
CA LEU A 40 6.12 -0.35 -0.57
C LEU A 40 7.03 0.85 -0.90
N ASN A 41 8.32 0.62 -1.15
CA ASN A 41 9.23 1.69 -1.53
C ASN A 41 8.87 2.29 -2.89
N ASP A 42 8.46 1.47 -3.85
CA ASP A 42 7.97 1.98 -5.14
C ASP A 42 6.70 2.82 -4.95
N LEU A 43 5.73 2.33 -4.18
CA LEU A 43 4.50 3.07 -3.88
C LEU A 43 4.76 4.40 -3.15
N ILE A 44 5.81 4.45 -2.33
CA ILE A 44 6.27 5.70 -1.68
C ILE A 44 6.86 6.65 -2.72
N LYS A 45 7.73 6.14 -3.62
CA LYS A 45 8.32 6.95 -4.70
C LYS A 45 7.27 7.51 -5.65
N ASP A 46 6.23 6.74 -5.93
CA ASP A 46 5.10 7.15 -6.77
C ASP A 46 4.13 8.10 -6.05
N GLU A 47 4.41 8.45 -4.78
CA GLU A 47 3.58 9.28 -3.90
C GLU A 47 2.17 8.73 -3.69
N ILE A 48 1.98 7.42 -3.84
CA ILE A 48 0.69 6.73 -3.64
C ILE A 48 0.47 6.45 -2.15
N ILE A 49 1.54 6.10 -1.44
CA ILE A 49 1.53 5.88 0.02
C ILE A 49 2.61 6.72 0.67
N LYS A 50 2.46 7.02 1.96
CA LYS A 50 3.51 7.64 2.77
C LYS A 50 3.75 6.83 4.04
N ARG A 51 4.95 6.97 4.59
CA ARG A 51 5.35 6.35 5.85
C ARG A 51 5.28 7.37 6.98
N GLU A 52 4.45 7.11 7.98
CA GLU A 52 4.30 7.95 9.18
C GLU A 52 4.60 7.13 10.44
N ARG A 53 5.63 7.53 11.20
CA ARG A 53 6.02 6.86 12.47
C ARG A 53 6.13 5.33 12.35
N GLY A 54 6.66 4.84 11.23
CA GLY A 54 6.82 3.40 10.96
C GLY A 54 5.58 2.69 10.41
N ARG A 55 4.48 3.41 10.17
CA ARG A 55 3.23 2.91 9.59
C ARG A 55 3.03 3.44 8.18
N PHE A 56 2.16 2.80 7.40
CA PHE A 56 1.84 3.18 6.02
C PHE A 56 0.41 3.70 5.93
N VAL A 57 0.24 4.78 5.17
CA VAL A 57 -1.06 5.39 4.88
C VAL A 57 -1.13 5.80 3.42
N LEU A 58 -2.33 5.76 2.85
CA LEU A 58 -2.59 6.30 1.51
C LEU A 58 -2.48 7.82 1.51
N THR A 59 -1.83 8.35 0.48
CA THR A 59 -1.89 9.77 0.16
C THR A 59 -3.22 10.09 -0.53
N GLN A 60 -3.46 11.38 -0.81
CA GLN A 60 -4.62 11.77 -1.61
C GLN A 60 -4.61 11.13 -3.00
N LYS A 61 -3.45 11.13 -3.67
CA LYS A 61 -3.22 10.45 -4.96
C LYS A 61 -3.52 8.95 -4.88
N GLY A 62 -3.10 8.29 -3.80
CA GLY A 62 -3.40 6.88 -3.59
C GLY A 62 -4.90 6.59 -3.41
N LYS A 63 -5.62 7.47 -2.70
CA LYS A 63 -7.08 7.34 -2.54
C LYS A 63 -7.83 7.55 -3.85
N GLU A 64 -7.42 8.52 -4.66
CA GLU A 64 -8.00 8.74 -6.00
C GLU A 64 -7.74 7.53 -6.91
N LEU A 65 -6.54 6.98 -6.86
CA LEU A 65 -6.20 5.78 -7.61
C LEU A 65 -7.06 4.58 -7.24
N VAL A 66 -7.35 4.37 -5.94
CA VAL A 66 -8.29 3.31 -5.50
C VAL A 66 -9.66 3.49 -6.13
N LYS A 67 -10.20 4.72 -6.12
CA LYS A 67 -11.52 5.00 -6.71
C LYS A 67 -11.55 4.67 -8.20
N SER A 68 -10.48 5.00 -8.94
CA SER A 68 -10.35 4.66 -10.36
C SER A 68 -10.21 3.16 -10.61
N LEU A 69 -9.72 2.37 -9.65
CA LEU A 69 -9.61 0.91 -9.74
C LEU A 69 -10.91 0.18 -9.40
N GLU A 70 -11.86 0.85 -8.76
CA GLU A 70 -13.19 0.31 -8.39
C GLU A 70 -14.30 0.78 -9.34
N SER A 71 -13.98 1.68 -10.28
CA SER A 71 -14.90 2.20 -11.31
C SER A 71 -14.95 1.33 -12.56
#